data_AF-A0A6N7QYH9-F1
#
_entry.id   AF-A0A6N7QYH9-F1
#
_cell.length_a   1.000
_cell.length_b   1.000
_cell.length_c   1.000
_cell.angle_alpha   90.00
_cell.angle_beta   90.00
_cell.angle_gamma   90.00
#
_symmetry.space_group_name_H-M   'P 1'
#
loop_
_entity.id
_entity.type
_entity.pdbx_description
1 polymer ?
#
loop_
_entity_poly.entity_id
_entity_poly.type
_entity_poly.pdbx_seq_one_letter_code
_entity_poly.pdbx_strand_id
1 'polypeptide(L)' 'MKKLIYWLFPLLWMGVIYYASDQPYEEQDIKPFLSQHIDLSFLTSILQPISFKYHHSVVSVEQLGVEGFVEFLG' A
#
# COMPACT_ATOMS: atom_id res chain seq x y z
N MET A 1 15.35 23.18 27.61
CA MET A 1 15.17 23.45 26.17
C MET A 1 15.57 22.31 25.23
N LYS A 2 16.59 21.48 25.56
CA LYS A 2 17.01 20.34 24.71
C LYS A 2 15.93 19.27 24.45
N LYS A 3 14.86 19.22 25.26
CA LYS A 3 13.77 18.24 25.11
C LYS A 3 12.78 18.55 23.97
N LEU A 4 12.74 19.80 23.49
CA LEU A 4 11.82 20.21 22.42
C LEU A 4 12.22 19.61 21.06
N ILE A 5 13.52 19.37 20.85
CA ILE A 5 14.04 18.78 19.61
C ILE A 5 13.50 17.36 19.38
N TYR A 6 13.23 16.60 20.45
CA TYR A 6 12.65 15.26 20.35
C TYR A 6 11.20 15.27 19.87
N TRP A 7 10.49 16.40 20.03
CA TRP A 7 9.12 16.57 19.54
C TRP A 7 9.07 16.98 18.07
N LEU A 8 10.16 17.45 17.48
CA LEU A 8 10.21 17.76 16.05
C LEU A 8 9.98 16.51 15.19
N PHE A 9 10.53 15.37 15.60
CA PHE A 9 10.38 14.13 14.85
C PHE A 9 8.92 13.65 14.76
N PRO A 10 8.16 13.48 15.86
CA PRO A 10 6.75 13.13 15.77
C PRO A 10 5.90 14.22 15.11
N LEU A 11 6.18 15.51 15.33
CA LEU A 11 5.44 16.59 14.65
C LEU A 11 5.65 16.57 13.14
N LEU A 12 6.88 16.32 12.68
CA LEU A 12 7.19 16.19 11.27
C LEU A 12 6.48 14.96 10.67
N TRP A 13 6.48 13.82 11.38
CA TRP A 13 5.72 12.63 10.98
C TRP A 13 4.22 12.85 10.92
N MET A 14 3.64 13.56 11.89
CA MET A 14 2.23 13.94 11.84
C MET A 14 1.94 14.84 10.64
N GLY A 15 2.83 15.77 10.31
CA GLY A 15 2.68 16.62 9.13
C GLY A 15 2.70 15.84 7.81
N VAL A 16 3.61 14.88 7.68
CA VAL A 16 3.71 14.01 6.50
C VAL A 16 2.45 13.16 6.34
N ILE A 17 1.98 12.51 7.41
CA ILE A 17 0.77 11.69 7.38
C ILE A 17 -0.45 12.53 7.04
N TYR A 18 -0.59 13.71 7.65
CA TYR A 18 -1.70 14.61 7.39
C TYR A 18 -1.75 15.06 5.93
N TYR A 19 -0.59 15.48 5.38
CA TYR A 19 -0.48 15.85 3.98
C TYR A 19 -0.85 14.68 3.05
N ALA A 20 -0.32 13.48 3.31
CA ALA A 20 -0.61 12.29 2.52
C ALA A 20 -2.10 11.88 2.62
N SER A 21 -2.75 12.10 3.76
CA SER A 21 -4.14 11.70 3.99
C SER A 21 -5.18 12.48 3.19
N ASP A 22 -4.83 13.69 2.71
CA ASP A 22 -5.70 14.54 1.91
C ASP A 22 -5.57 14.27 0.40
N GLN A 23 -4.59 13.45 -0.01
CA GLN A 23 -4.37 13.12 -1.41
C GLN A 23 -5.46 12.18 -1.95
N PRO A 24 -5.92 12.36 -3.21
CA PRO A 24 -6.81 11.42 -3.88
C PRO A 24 -6.21 10.00 -3.90
N TYR A 25 -7.07 8.98 -3.86
CA TYR A 25 -6.63 7.57 -3.86
C TYR A 25 -5.70 7.23 -5.03
N GLU A 26 -5.89 7.86 -6.18
CA GLU A 26 -5.05 7.71 -7.37
C GLU A 26 -3.60 8.16 -7.14
N GLU A 27 -3.38 9.17 -6.28
CA GLU A 27 -2.04 9.62 -5.88
C GLU A 27 -1.46 8.79 -4.73
N GLN A 28 -2.30 8.05 -4.01
CA GLN A 28 -1.93 7.11 -2.95
C GLN A 28 -1.67 5.68 -3.49
N ASP A 29 -1.91 5.46 -4.77
CA ASP A 29 -1.78 4.16 -5.43
C ASP A 29 -0.31 3.71 -5.46
N ILE A 30 -0.02 2.63 -4.75
CA ILE A 30 1.34 2.07 -4.67
C ILE A 30 1.60 1.01 -5.75
N LYS A 31 0.61 0.60 -6.54
CA LYS A 31 0.80 -0.40 -7.61
C LYS A 31 1.89 0.00 -8.61
N PRO A 32 1.99 1.27 -9.09
CA PRO A 32 3.07 1.68 -9.98
C PRO A 32 4.44 1.51 -9.32
N PHE A 33 4.54 1.82 -8.04
CA PHE A 33 5.78 1.65 -7.28
C PHE A 33 6.15 0.16 -7.14
N LEU A 34 5.19 -0.66 -6.71
CA LEU A 34 5.37 -2.11 -6.54
C LEU A 34 5.80 -2.77 -7.85
N SER A 35 5.07 -2.53 -8.95
CA SER A 35 5.38 -3.13 -10.26
C SER A 35 6.73 -2.71 -10.84
N GLN A 36 7.19 -1.49 -10.55
CA GLN A 36 8.43 -0.96 -11.12
C GLN A 36 9.68 -1.25 -10.28
N HIS A 37 9.53 -1.39 -8.96
CA HIS A 37 10.68 -1.45 -8.03
C HIS A 37 10.79 -2.76 -7.26
N ILE A 38 9.71 -3.55 -7.18
CA ILE A 38 9.69 -4.77 -6.37
C ILE A 38 9.26 -5.94 -7.24
N ASP A 39 10.13 -6.94 -7.38
CA ASP A 39 9.75 -8.20 -8.01
C ASP A 39 8.90 -9.03 -7.03
N LEU A 40 7.58 -9.03 -7.27
CA LEU A 40 6.62 -9.81 -6.48
C LEU A 40 6.33 -11.19 -7.09
N SER A 41 7.05 -11.60 -8.14
CA SER A 41 6.81 -12.88 -8.84
C SER A 41 6.86 -14.08 -7.90
N PHE A 42 7.68 -14.03 -6.85
CA PHE A 42 7.79 -15.08 -5.85
C PHE A 42 6.50 -15.30 -5.04
N LEU A 43 5.68 -14.26 -4.88
CA LEU A 43 4.40 -14.35 -4.18
C LEU A 43 3.31 -14.99 -5.04
N THR A 44 3.47 -14.96 -6.37
CA THR A 44 2.48 -15.52 -7.30
C THR A 44 2.07 -16.93 -6.89
N SER A 45 3.03 -17.85 -6.72
CA SER A 45 2.73 -19.25 -6.37
C SER A 45 2.00 -19.43 -5.04
N ILE A 46 2.15 -18.49 -4.11
CA ILE A 46 1.50 -18.51 -2.79
C ILE A 46 0.09 -17.92 -2.87
N LEU A 47 -0.07 -16.85 -3.64
CA LEU A 47 -1.31 -16.08 -3.72
C LEU A 47 -2.28 -16.59 -4.80
N GLN A 48 -1.78 -17.31 -5.81
CA GLN A 48 -2.58 -17.88 -6.92
C GLN A 48 -3.79 -18.71 -6.47
N PRO A 49 -3.72 -19.59 -5.46
CA PRO A 49 -4.89 -20.35 -5.02
C PRO A 49 -5.91 -19.52 -4.21
N ILE A 50 -5.59 -18.27 -3.86
CA ILE A 50 -6.43 -17.44 -3.00
C ILE A 50 -7.40 -16.63 -3.88
N SER A 51 -8.69 -16.94 -3.75
CA SER A 51 -9.76 -16.21 -4.41
C SER A 51 -10.97 -16.09 -3.48
N PHE A 52 -11.44 -14.86 -3.27
CA PHE A 52 -12.63 -14.61 -2.46
C PHE A 52 -13.40 -13.40 -3.00
N LYS A 53 -14.70 -13.36 -2.70
CA LYS A 53 -15.55 -12.22 -3.08
C LYS A 53 -15.48 -11.15 -2.00
N TYR A 54 -15.12 -9.93 -2.38
CA TYR A 54 -15.18 -8.75 -1.53
C TYR A 54 -16.10 -7.71 -2.15
N HIS A 55 -17.13 -7.32 -1.42
CA HIS A 55 -18.16 -6.41 -1.90
C HIS A 55 -18.83 -6.89 -3.21
N HIS A 56 -18.49 -6.29 -4.36
CA HIS A 56 -19.02 -6.62 -5.68
C HIS A 56 -17.99 -7.23 -6.64
N SER A 57 -16.74 -7.41 -6.20
CA SER A 57 -15.65 -7.95 -7.02
C SER A 57 -15.06 -9.22 -6.40
N VAL A 58 -14.39 -10.01 -7.24
CA VAL A 58 -13.56 -11.13 -6.77
C VAL A 58 -12.13 -10.60 -6.63
N VAL A 59 -11.55 -10.84 -5.46
CA VAL A 59 -10.17 -10.54 -5.13
C VAL A 59 -9.37 -11.81 -5.33
N SER A 60 -8.60 -11.86 -6.40
CA SER A 60 -7.64 -12.91 -6.70
C SER A 60 -6.51 -12.38 -7.58
N VAL A 61 -5.39 -13.11 -7.62
CA VAL A 61 -4.25 -12.75 -8.47
C VAL A 61 -4.66 -12.71 -9.95
N GLU A 62 -5.56 -13.58 -10.38
CA GLU A 62 -6.07 -13.61 -11.76
C GLU A 62 -6.84 -12.35 -12.16
N GLN A 63 -7.55 -11.72 -11.21
CA GLN A 63 -8.37 -10.55 -11.48
C GLN A 63 -7.64 -9.22 -11.23
N LEU A 64 -6.71 -9.18 -10.27
CA LEU A 64 -6.06 -7.96 -9.80
C LEU A 64 -4.56 -7.88 -10.12
N GLY A 65 -3.94 -8.98 -10.58
CA GLY A 65 -2.49 -9.11 -10.60
C GLY A 65 -1.91 -9.33 -9.19
N VAL A 66 -0.62 -9.67 -9.11
CA VAL A 66 0.04 -9.91 -7.83
C VAL A 66 0.20 -8.61 -7.05
N GLU A 67 0.52 -7.52 -7.75
CA GLU A 67 0.69 -6.18 -7.20
C GLU A 67 -0.63 -5.64 -6.65
N GLY A 68 -1.73 -5.78 -7.40
CA GLY A 68 -3.05 -5.34 -6.97
C GLY A 68 -3.61 -6.19 -5.83
N PHE A 69 -3.30 -7.49 -5.80
CA PHE A 69 -3.67 -8.34 -4.66
C PHE A 69 -2.89 -7.96 -3.40
N VAL A 70 -1.59 -7.64 -3.52
CA VAL A 70 -0.77 -7.20 -2.39
C VAL A 70 -1.20 -5.83 -1.88
N GLU A 71 -1.54 -4.89 -2.78
CA GLU A 71 -2.10 -3.60 -2.40
C GLU A 71 -3.43 -3.76 -1.65
N PHE A 72 -4.31 -4.68 -2.06
CA PHE A 72 -5.57 -4.93 -1.35
C PHE A 72 -5.36 -5.37 0.12
N LEU A 73 -4.21 -5.96 0.45
CA LEU A 73 -3.89 -6.41 1.80
C LEU A 73 -3.25 -5.33 2.70
N GLY A 74 -2.72 -4.24 2.12
CA GLY A 74 -1.97 -3.18 2.82
C GLY A 74 -2.85 -2.02 3.24
#